data_AF-A0A670IGQ5-F1
#
_entry.id   AF-A0A670IGQ5-F1
#
_cell.length_a   1.000
_cell.length_b   1.000
_cell.length_c   1.000
_cell.angle_alpha   90.00
_cell.angle_beta   90.00
_cell.angle_gamma   90.00
#
_symmetry.space_group_name_H-M   'P 1'
#
loop_
_entity.id
_entity.type
_entity.pdbx_description
1 polymer ?
#
loop_
_entity_poly.entity_id
_entity_poly.type
_entity_poly.pdbx_seq_one_letter_code
_entity_poly.pdbx_strand_id
1 'polypeptide(L)'
;MILLIVLLSLAALLQQPASRAHALGVGPGEQKQILDKHNALRREVKPTASNMLKMEWSPAARANAERVAKKCRFAHSPPDQRIADGISCGENIYVSSHATSWNDVIQAWYDEVKDFKYGVGAVRPGAVIGHYTQVVWYRSYRIGCYAAHCPQNRLKYLYFCHYCPAGNIQGLLKTPYKSGPSCGDCRHACDNKLCTNPCKHTDKFINCPDLVKSQGCTKQNMLKDCTASCLCKNEIK
;
A
#
# COMPACT_ATOMS: atom_id res chain seq x y z
N MET A 1 -23.13 20.04 77.03
CA MET A 1 -22.07 19.22 76.39
C MET A 1 -22.40 19.10 74.92
N ILE A 2 -21.71 19.90 74.11
CA ILE A 2 -21.92 20.05 72.67
C ILE A 2 -21.07 18.98 71.98
N LEU A 3 -21.68 18.09 71.21
CA LEU A 3 -20.95 17.11 70.39
C LEU A 3 -21.05 17.54 68.92
N LEU A 4 -20.03 18.26 68.45
CA LEU A 4 -19.85 18.62 67.03
C LEU A 4 -19.43 17.37 66.25
N ILE A 5 -20.33 16.87 65.39
CA ILE A 5 -20.00 15.84 64.41
C ILE A 5 -19.47 16.56 63.17
N VAL A 6 -18.15 16.49 62.97
CA VAL A 6 -17.48 17.00 61.77
C VAL A 6 -17.60 15.94 60.67
N LEU A 7 -18.55 16.13 59.75
CA LEU A 7 -18.63 15.37 58.50
C LEU A 7 -17.50 15.81 57.57
N LEU A 8 -16.39 15.08 57.59
CA LEU A 8 -15.33 15.18 56.59
C LEU A 8 -15.86 14.62 55.26
N SER A 9 -16.39 15.50 54.40
CA SER A 9 -16.64 15.20 53.00
C SER A 9 -15.29 15.05 52.28
N LEU A 10 -14.76 13.82 52.22
CA LEU A 10 -13.76 13.48 51.22
C LEU A 10 -14.43 13.52 49.85
N ALA A 11 -14.38 14.67 49.19
CA ALA A 11 -14.57 14.75 47.76
C ALA A 11 -13.46 13.93 47.11
N ALA A 12 -13.75 12.69 46.75
CA ALA A 12 -12.87 11.91 45.89
C ALA A 12 -12.81 12.65 44.56
N LEU A 13 -11.73 13.39 44.32
CA LEU A 13 -11.41 13.87 42.98
C LEU A 13 -11.25 12.63 42.11
N LEU A 14 -12.31 12.29 41.38
CA LEU A 14 -12.22 11.47 40.18
C LEU A 14 -11.27 12.19 39.23
N GLN A 15 -9.98 11.88 39.34
CA GLN A 15 -9.02 12.17 38.29
C GLN A 15 -9.54 11.43 37.06
N GLN A 16 -10.23 12.17 36.19
CA GLN A 16 -10.51 11.69 34.85
C GLN A 16 -9.15 11.30 34.25
N PRO A 17 -8.98 10.06 33.77
CA PRO A 17 -7.73 9.71 33.12
C PRO A 17 -7.60 10.67 31.95
N ALA A 18 -6.52 11.47 31.99
CA ALA A 18 -6.10 12.29 30.87
C ALA A 18 -6.27 11.45 29.61
N SER A 19 -7.13 11.93 28.72
CA SER A 19 -7.51 11.30 27.46
C SER A 19 -6.35 10.45 26.94
N ARG A 20 -6.55 9.12 26.89
CA ARG A 20 -5.67 8.23 26.12
C ARG A 20 -5.60 8.84 24.73
N ALA A 21 -4.52 9.56 24.42
CA ALA A 21 -4.13 9.81 23.06
C ALA A 21 -3.95 8.41 22.48
N HIS A 22 -4.95 7.92 21.76
CA HIS A 22 -4.81 6.69 21.01
C HIS A 22 -3.55 6.90 20.16
N ALA A 23 -2.52 6.11 20.44
CA ALA A 23 -1.42 5.96 19.51
C ALA A 23 -2.09 5.54 18.20
N LEU A 24 -2.20 6.48 17.27
CA LEU A 24 -2.64 6.15 15.92
C LEU A 24 -1.60 5.18 15.39
N GLY A 25 -2.12 4.05 14.95
CA GLY A 25 -1.37 2.87 14.59
C GLY A 25 -2.33 1.97 13.82
N VAL A 26 -1.81 0.85 13.36
CA VAL A 26 -2.60 -0.08 12.55
C VAL A 26 -2.74 -1.39 13.31
N GLY A 27 -3.81 -1.55 14.09
CA GLY A 27 -4.13 -2.80 14.77
C GLY A 27 -4.65 -3.87 13.79
N PRO A 28 -4.94 -5.10 14.26
CA PRO A 28 -5.48 -6.17 13.40
C PRO A 28 -6.77 -5.77 12.67
N GLY A 29 -7.64 -4.97 13.30
CA GLY A 29 -8.87 -4.45 12.69
C GLY A 29 -8.57 -3.51 11.51
N GLU A 30 -7.67 -2.55 11.71
CA GLU A 30 -7.26 -1.62 10.65
C GLU A 30 -6.50 -2.35 9.52
N GLN A 31 -5.67 -3.35 9.84
CA GLN A 31 -4.99 -4.19 8.84
C GLN A 31 -6.00 -4.84 7.91
N LYS A 32 -7.03 -5.48 8.48
CA LYS A 32 -8.11 -6.12 7.72
C LYS A 32 -8.83 -5.09 6.87
N GLN A 33 -9.20 -3.93 7.44
CA GLN A 33 -9.87 -2.85 6.71
C GLN A 33 -9.06 -2.38 5.50
N ILE A 34 -7.75 -2.14 5.68
CA ILE A 34 -6.84 -1.71 4.62
C ILE A 34 -6.80 -2.74 3.50
N LEU A 35 -6.58 -4.01 3.83
CA LEU A 35 -6.52 -5.10 2.84
C LEU A 35 -7.84 -5.26 2.09
N ASP A 36 -8.96 -5.27 2.82
CA ASP A 36 -10.29 -5.46 2.24
C ASP A 36 -10.61 -4.32 1.28
N LYS A 37 -10.33 -3.07 1.68
CA LYS A 37 -10.56 -1.89 0.83
C LYS A 37 -9.72 -1.92 -0.44
N HIS A 38 -8.42 -2.20 -0.33
CA HIS A 38 -7.54 -2.32 -1.50
C HIS A 38 -8.00 -3.45 -2.43
N ASN A 39 -8.25 -4.63 -1.89
CA ASN A 39 -8.67 -5.78 -2.68
C ASN A 39 -10.05 -5.56 -3.31
N ALA A 40 -11.00 -4.90 -2.65
CA ALA A 40 -12.28 -4.52 -3.25
C ALA A 40 -12.08 -3.58 -4.46
N LEU A 41 -11.27 -2.53 -4.32
CA LEU A 41 -10.99 -1.58 -5.40
C LEU A 41 -10.26 -2.24 -6.59
N ARG A 42 -9.33 -3.16 -6.30
CA ARG A 42 -8.56 -3.93 -7.31
C ARG A 42 -9.46 -4.87 -8.14
N ARG A 43 -10.53 -5.39 -7.55
CA ARG A 43 -11.50 -6.26 -8.25
C ARG A 43 -12.36 -5.52 -9.27
N GLU A 44 -12.63 -4.25 -9.02
CA GLU A 44 -13.61 -3.46 -9.76
C GLU A 44 -12.98 -2.48 -10.75
N VAL A 45 -11.68 -2.62 -11.03
CA VAL A 45 -11.00 -1.78 -12.03
C VAL A 45 -11.66 -1.87 -13.42
N LYS A 46 -11.64 -0.74 -14.12
CA LYS A 46 -12.12 -0.61 -15.50
C LYS A 46 -11.00 0.00 -16.37
N PRO A 47 -10.60 -0.66 -17.47
CA PRO A 47 -11.01 -1.99 -17.92
C PRO A 47 -10.64 -3.10 -16.91
N THR A 48 -11.22 -4.28 -17.06
CA THR A 48 -10.91 -5.41 -16.15
C THR A 48 -9.46 -5.86 -16.30
N ALA A 49 -8.88 -6.39 -15.23
CA ALA A 49 -7.48 -6.82 -15.19
C ALA A 49 -7.34 -8.34 -15.21
N SER A 50 -6.50 -8.88 -16.09
CA SER A 50 -6.24 -10.33 -16.19
C SER A 50 -5.21 -10.85 -15.18
N ASN A 51 -4.37 -9.97 -14.64
CA ASN A 51 -3.20 -10.31 -13.82
C ASN A 51 -3.15 -9.61 -12.45
N MET A 52 -4.27 -9.07 -11.98
CA MET A 52 -4.31 -8.29 -10.73
C MET A 52 -4.07 -9.20 -9.51
N LEU A 53 -2.95 -9.07 -8.81
CA LEU A 53 -2.70 -9.87 -7.60
C LEU A 53 -3.56 -9.43 -6.41
N LYS A 54 -3.94 -10.38 -5.58
CA LYS A 54 -4.52 -10.14 -4.25
C LYS A 54 -3.44 -9.58 -3.32
N MET A 55 -3.76 -8.52 -2.59
CA MET A 55 -2.89 -7.95 -1.58
C MET A 55 -2.95 -8.74 -0.26
N GLU A 56 -1.79 -8.93 0.35
CA GLU A 56 -1.55 -9.49 1.68
C GLU A 56 -0.80 -8.48 2.56
N TRP A 57 -0.91 -8.62 3.88
CA TRP A 57 -0.22 -7.72 4.81
C TRP A 57 1.27 -8.07 4.92
N SER A 58 2.13 -7.05 4.95
CA SER A 58 3.55 -7.19 5.23
C SER A 58 3.93 -6.47 6.53
N PRO A 59 4.33 -7.22 7.57
CA PRO A 59 4.87 -6.64 8.80
C PRO A 59 6.13 -5.79 8.56
N ALA A 60 7.01 -6.21 7.64
CA ALA A 60 8.22 -5.48 7.30
C ALA A 60 7.91 -4.13 6.62
N ALA A 61 6.97 -4.10 5.67
CA ALA A 61 6.52 -2.86 5.04
C ALA A 61 5.86 -1.92 6.06
N ARG A 62 5.06 -2.46 6.99
CA ARG A 62 4.47 -1.68 8.09
C ARG A 62 5.54 -1.07 8.98
N ALA A 63 6.56 -1.82 9.38
CA ALA A 63 7.65 -1.32 10.21
C ALA A 63 8.40 -0.16 9.54
N ASN A 64 8.57 -0.22 8.22
CA ASN A 64 9.11 0.89 7.44
C ASN A 64 8.18 2.10 7.44
N ALA A 65 6.89 1.91 7.14
CA ALA A 65 5.86 2.97 7.15
C ALA A 65 5.78 3.66 8.53
N GLU A 66 5.85 2.89 9.62
CA GLU A 66 5.89 3.40 10.99
C GLU A 66 7.12 4.28 11.25
N ARG A 67 8.31 3.78 10.89
CA ARG A 67 9.57 4.51 11.07
C ARG A 67 9.57 5.86 10.34
N VAL A 68 8.98 5.94 9.15
CA VAL A 68 8.95 7.18 8.37
C VAL A 68 7.83 8.12 8.85
N ALA A 69 6.64 7.58 9.17
CA ALA A 69 5.51 8.39 9.65
C ALA A 69 5.81 9.08 10.98
N LYS A 70 6.52 8.39 11.90
CA LYS A 70 6.95 8.94 13.20
C LYS A 70 7.93 10.12 13.09
N LYS A 71 8.52 10.38 11.92
CA LYS A 71 9.33 11.59 11.68
C LYS A 71 8.48 12.85 11.54
N CYS A 72 7.16 12.72 11.41
CA CYS A 72 6.21 13.83 11.28
C CYS A 72 6.53 14.78 10.13
N ARG A 73 7.07 14.25 9.02
CA ARG A 73 7.36 15.01 7.80
C ARG A 73 6.40 14.59 6.70
N PHE A 74 5.63 15.54 6.15
CA PHE A 74 4.79 15.29 4.99
C PHE A 74 5.63 15.34 3.71
N ALA A 75 6.37 14.26 3.48
CA ALA A 75 7.19 14.06 2.30
C ALA A 75 7.36 12.55 2.07
N HIS A 76 7.57 12.16 0.81
CA HIS A 76 7.92 10.78 0.49
C HIS A 76 9.25 10.38 1.14
N SER A 77 9.31 9.14 1.61
CA SER A 77 10.53 8.58 2.18
C SER A 77 11.56 8.22 1.11
N PRO A 78 12.87 8.31 1.42
CA PRO A 78 13.92 7.83 0.53
C PRO A 78 13.76 6.34 0.15
N PRO A 79 14.08 5.92 -1.09
CA PRO A 79 13.90 4.53 -1.53
C PRO A 79 14.59 3.47 -0.68
N ASP A 80 15.77 3.76 -0.12
CA ASP A 80 16.51 2.89 0.79
C ASP A 80 15.77 2.63 2.12
N GLN A 81 14.85 3.52 2.50
CA GLN A 81 13.98 3.34 3.66
C GLN A 81 12.70 2.55 3.34
N ARG A 82 12.53 2.13 2.08
CA ARG A 82 11.37 1.38 1.56
C ARG A 82 11.78 -0.01 1.05
N ILE A 83 12.71 -0.67 1.73
CA ILE A 83 13.09 -2.06 1.45
C ILE A 83 12.45 -2.97 2.50
N ALA A 84 11.61 -3.91 2.08
CA ALA A 84 10.99 -4.92 2.94
C ALA A 84 11.32 -6.31 2.39
N ASP A 85 11.90 -7.18 3.23
CA ASP A 85 12.32 -8.54 2.86
C ASP A 85 13.20 -8.58 1.60
N GLY A 86 14.11 -7.61 1.46
CA GLY A 86 15.00 -7.48 0.30
C GLY A 86 14.34 -6.95 -0.98
N ILE A 87 13.06 -6.56 -0.92
CA ILE A 87 12.28 -6.08 -2.07
C ILE A 87 12.05 -4.57 -1.93
N SER A 88 12.26 -3.82 -3.02
CA SER A 88 11.93 -2.39 -3.09
C SER A 88 10.42 -2.18 -3.11
N CYS A 89 9.94 -1.23 -2.31
CA CYS A 89 8.54 -0.90 -2.14
C CYS A 89 8.23 0.54 -2.58
N GLY A 90 7.04 0.74 -3.13
CA GLY A 90 6.45 2.04 -3.40
C GLY A 90 5.80 2.64 -2.15
N GLU A 91 5.24 3.83 -2.27
CA GLU A 91 4.65 4.54 -1.13
C GLU A 91 3.52 5.47 -1.56
N ASN A 92 2.40 5.40 -0.85
CA ASN A 92 1.40 6.46 -0.85
C ASN A 92 1.42 7.17 0.50
N ILE A 93 1.24 8.49 0.47
CA ILE A 93 1.14 9.33 1.67
C ILE A 93 -0.16 10.13 1.64
N TYR A 94 -0.72 10.38 2.83
CA TYR A 94 -1.90 11.23 2.99
C TYR A 94 -1.74 12.04 4.28
N VAL A 95 -2.37 13.21 4.34
CA VAL A 95 -2.31 14.08 5.50
C VAL A 95 -3.64 14.78 5.73
N SER A 96 -4.03 14.94 6.99
CA SER A 96 -5.26 15.62 7.38
C SER A 96 -5.13 16.36 8.72
N SER A 97 -6.08 17.26 8.98
CA SER A 97 -6.17 18.03 10.23
C SER A 97 -6.83 17.28 11.39
N HIS A 98 -7.56 16.20 11.10
CA HIS A 98 -8.31 15.37 12.04
C HIS A 98 -8.09 13.90 11.72
N ALA A 99 -8.32 13.01 12.69
CA ALA A 99 -8.22 11.57 12.45
C ALA A 99 -9.23 11.14 11.36
N THR A 100 -8.71 10.52 10.32
CA THR A 100 -9.43 10.05 9.12
C THR A 100 -9.38 8.52 9.06
N SER A 101 -10.48 7.89 8.65
CA SER A 101 -10.54 6.43 8.55
C SER A 101 -9.66 5.92 7.41
N TRP A 102 -9.13 4.69 7.52
CA TRP A 102 -8.35 4.10 6.42
C TRP A 102 -9.17 3.93 5.15
N ASN A 103 -10.48 3.68 5.26
CA ASN A 103 -11.36 3.61 4.10
C ASN A 103 -11.37 4.93 3.30
N ASP A 104 -11.44 6.07 3.99
CA ASP A 104 -11.49 7.39 3.36
C ASP A 104 -10.13 7.78 2.78
N VAL A 105 -9.04 7.48 3.51
CA VAL A 105 -7.67 7.70 3.02
C VAL A 105 -7.41 6.93 1.72
N ILE A 106 -7.75 5.64 1.70
CA ILE A 106 -7.55 4.79 0.52
C ILE A 106 -8.49 5.22 -0.61
N GLN A 107 -9.72 5.64 -0.30
CA GLN A 107 -10.63 6.18 -1.30
C GLN A 107 -10.09 7.48 -1.91
N ALA A 108 -9.50 8.37 -1.11
CA ALA A 108 -8.90 9.61 -1.61
C ALA A 108 -7.74 9.33 -2.58
N TRP A 109 -6.90 8.34 -2.30
CA TRP A 109 -5.87 7.87 -3.23
C TRP A 109 -6.47 7.27 -4.51
N TYR A 110 -7.52 6.46 -4.38
CA TYR A 110 -8.17 5.83 -5.52
C TYR A 110 -8.90 6.82 -6.42
N ASP A 111 -9.46 7.89 -5.85
CA ASP A 111 -10.28 8.89 -6.55
C ASP A 111 -9.53 9.66 -7.65
N GLU A 112 -8.19 9.61 -7.66
CA GLU A 112 -7.39 10.06 -8.80
C GLU A 112 -7.73 9.32 -10.11
N VAL A 113 -8.44 8.18 -10.04
CA VAL A 113 -9.03 7.49 -11.20
C VAL A 113 -9.91 8.43 -12.06
N LYS A 114 -10.53 9.44 -11.45
CA LYS A 114 -11.34 10.46 -12.14
C LYS A 114 -10.52 11.26 -13.16
N ASP A 115 -9.20 11.32 -12.97
CA ASP A 115 -8.23 11.98 -13.81
C ASP A 115 -7.35 11.02 -14.63
N PHE A 116 -7.68 9.74 -14.63
CA PHE A 116 -6.92 8.70 -15.31
C PHE A 116 -7.74 8.04 -16.43
N LYS A 117 -7.10 7.83 -17.58
CA LYS A 117 -7.61 6.97 -18.65
C LYS A 117 -6.60 5.87 -18.96
N TYR A 118 -7.04 4.61 -18.85
CA TYR A 118 -6.18 3.46 -19.15
C TYR A 118 -5.60 3.54 -20.57
N GLY A 119 -4.31 3.25 -20.71
CA GLY A 119 -3.54 3.37 -21.96
C GLY A 119 -3.09 4.81 -22.28
N VAL A 120 -3.70 5.83 -21.68
CA VAL A 120 -3.38 7.25 -21.91
C VAL A 120 -2.61 7.86 -20.74
N GLY A 121 -2.99 7.55 -19.51
CA GLY A 121 -2.46 8.15 -18.28
C GLY A 121 -3.34 9.29 -17.78
N ALA A 122 -2.71 10.36 -17.29
CA ALA A 122 -3.40 11.55 -16.83
C ALA A 122 -4.16 12.23 -17.98
N VAL A 123 -5.45 12.54 -17.77
CA VAL A 123 -6.33 13.11 -18.80
C VAL A 123 -6.28 14.64 -18.84
N ARG A 124 -5.69 15.27 -17.83
CA ARG A 124 -5.47 16.71 -17.75
C ARG A 124 -4.00 17.00 -17.40
N PRO A 125 -3.40 18.06 -17.96
CA PRO A 125 -2.05 18.47 -17.60
C PRO A 125 -1.92 18.69 -16.09
N GLY A 126 -0.85 18.13 -15.49
CA GLY A 126 -0.57 18.28 -14.06
C GLY A 126 -1.44 17.43 -13.12
N ALA A 127 -2.39 16.64 -13.63
CA ALA A 127 -3.17 15.77 -12.77
C ALA A 127 -2.31 14.68 -12.12
N VAL A 128 -2.49 14.49 -10.81
CA VAL A 128 -1.82 13.43 -10.04
C VAL A 128 -2.63 12.15 -10.16
N ILE A 129 -1.98 11.08 -10.60
CA ILE A 129 -2.58 9.74 -10.76
C ILE A 129 -1.79 8.64 -10.04
N GLY A 130 -0.67 9.00 -9.42
CA GLY A 130 0.31 8.06 -8.89
C GLY A 130 -0.20 7.27 -7.69
N HIS A 131 -1.07 7.85 -6.87
CA HIS A 131 -1.64 7.14 -5.74
C HIS A 131 -2.64 6.09 -6.22
N TYR A 132 -3.49 6.45 -7.19
CA TYR A 132 -4.43 5.52 -7.82
C TYR A 132 -3.68 4.36 -8.49
N THR A 133 -2.71 4.67 -9.36
CA THR A 133 -1.99 3.62 -10.11
C THR A 133 -1.23 2.68 -9.17
N GLN A 134 -0.75 3.16 -8.01
CA GLN A 134 -0.15 2.30 -7.00
C GLN A 134 -1.17 1.41 -6.28
N VAL A 135 -2.35 1.92 -5.92
CA VAL A 135 -3.45 1.12 -5.33
C VAL A 135 -3.83 -0.05 -6.26
N VAL A 136 -3.89 0.21 -7.57
CA VAL A 136 -4.26 -0.78 -8.59
C VAL A 136 -3.05 -1.38 -9.33
N TRP A 137 -1.84 -1.29 -8.78
CA TRP A 137 -0.67 -1.85 -9.46
C TRP A 137 -0.71 -3.37 -9.40
N TYR A 138 -0.76 -4.06 -10.54
CA TYR A 138 -1.04 -5.50 -10.60
C TYR A 138 -0.06 -6.31 -9.75
N ARG A 139 1.22 -5.90 -9.71
CA ARG A 139 2.30 -6.63 -9.08
C ARG A 139 2.46 -6.36 -7.59
N SER A 140 1.97 -5.21 -7.11
CA SER A 140 2.10 -4.84 -5.69
C SER A 140 1.11 -5.66 -4.87
N TYR A 141 1.58 -6.79 -4.34
CA TYR A 141 0.74 -7.76 -3.62
C TYR A 141 1.01 -7.75 -2.12
N ARG A 142 2.02 -7.04 -1.62
CA ARG A 142 2.26 -6.85 -0.19
C ARG A 142 2.06 -5.39 0.18
N ILE A 143 1.39 -5.14 1.29
CA ILE A 143 1.16 -3.80 1.79
C ILE A 143 1.38 -3.73 3.30
N GLY A 144 1.98 -2.65 3.77
CA GLY A 144 2.06 -2.33 5.19
C GLY A 144 1.95 -0.84 5.40
N CYS A 145 1.12 -0.44 6.37
CA CYS A 145 0.76 0.95 6.57
C CYS A 145 0.88 1.38 8.03
N TYR A 146 0.99 2.69 8.24
CA TYR A 146 0.97 3.32 9.55
C TYR A 146 0.37 4.71 9.49
N ALA A 147 -0.27 5.15 10.57
CA ALA A 147 -0.76 6.52 10.75
C ALA A 147 -0.09 7.14 11.97
N ALA A 148 0.45 8.34 11.86
CA ALA A 148 1.10 9.06 12.96
C ALA A 148 0.32 10.33 13.33
N HIS A 149 0.20 10.59 14.63
CA HIS A 149 -0.27 11.87 15.15
C HIS A 149 0.91 12.79 15.47
N CYS A 150 0.94 13.94 14.81
CA CYS A 150 2.00 14.92 14.79
C CYS A 150 1.45 16.27 15.26
N PRO A 151 1.29 16.48 16.58
CA PRO A 151 0.55 17.62 17.13
C PRO A 151 1.17 18.98 16.81
N GLN A 152 2.48 19.00 16.49
CA GLN A 152 3.21 20.21 16.11
C GLN A 152 2.97 20.63 14.65
N ASN A 153 2.38 19.75 13.83
CA ASN A 153 2.06 20.06 12.44
C ASN A 153 0.66 20.69 12.34
N ARG A 154 0.48 21.64 11.40
CA ARG A 154 -0.85 22.17 11.07
C ARG A 154 -1.82 21.07 10.65
N LEU A 155 -1.32 20.12 9.85
CA LEU A 155 -2.03 18.89 9.50
C LEU A 155 -1.47 17.76 10.37
N LYS A 156 -2.22 17.44 11.42
CA LYS A 156 -1.76 16.65 12.56
C LYS A 156 -1.69 15.16 12.29
N TYR A 157 -2.30 14.65 11.23
CA TYR A 157 -2.46 13.22 11.00
C TYR A 157 -1.80 12.85 9.69
N LEU A 158 -0.76 12.02 9.74
CA LEU A 158 0.00 11.58 8.56
C LEU A 158 -0.19 10.08 8.37
N TYR A 159 -0.46 9.65 7.15
CA TYR A 159 -0.72 8.26 6.78
C TYR A 159 0.27 7.83 5.72
N PHE A 160 0.88 6.67 5.92
CA PHE A 160 1.84 6.08 5.00
C PHE A 160 1.45 4.64 4.73
N CYS A 161 1.44 4.24 3.46
CA CYS A 161 1.35 2.84 3.05
C CYS A 161 2.51 2.52 2.13
N HIS A 162 3.25 1.44 2.42
CA HIS A 162 4.32 0.92 1.58
C HIS A 162 3.82 -0.31 0.81
N TYR A 163 4.09 -0.36 -0.49
CA TYR A 163 3.57 -1.35 -1.43
C TYR A 163 4.70 -2.15 -2.06
N CYS A 164 4.73 -3.46 -1.88
CA CYS A 164 5.85 -4.31 -2.28
C CYS A 164 5.39 -5.42 -3.26
N PRO A 165 6.10 -5.64 -4.38
CA PRO A 165 7.11 -4.76 -4.95
C PRO A 165 6.55 -3.38 -5.33
N ALA A 166 7.44 -2.41 -5.51
CA ALA A 166 7.09 -1.06 -5.93
C ALA A 166 6.31 -1.05 -7.26
N GLY A 167 5.26 -0.23 -7.30
CA GLY A 167 4.52 0.05 -8.53
C GLY A 167 5.09 1.24 -9.29
N ASN A 168 4.26 1.83 -10.15
CA ASN A 168 4.55 3.08 -10.87
C ASN A 168 5.89 3.08 -11.60
N ILE A 169 6.22 1.95 -12.25
CA ILE A 169 7.42 1.83 -13.08
C ILE A 169 7.38 2.86 -14.21
N GLN A 170 8.46 3.62 -14.37
CA GLN A 170 8.57 4.63 -15.42
C GLN A 170 8.29 4.02 -16.80
N GLY A 171 7.44 4.67 -17.58
CA GLY A 171 6.96 4.18 -18.87
C GLY A 171 5.73 3.27 -18.83
N LEU A 172 5.37 2.73 -17.65
CA LEU A 172 4.22 1.81 -17.49
C LEU A 172 3.05 2.39 -16.68
N LEU A 173 3.13 3.65 -16.21
CA LEU A 173 2.06 4.29 -15.43
C LEU A 173 0.69 4.26 -16.14
N LYS A 174 0.67 4.29 -17.48
CA LYS A 174 -0.56 4.31 -18.28
C LYS A 174 -1.28 2.95 -18.29
N THR A 175 -0.60 1.89 -17.88
CA THR A 175 -1.09 0.50 -17.89
C THR A 175 -0.67 -0.18 -16.58
N PRO A 176 -1.26 0.20 -15.43
CA PRO A 176 -0.86 -0.30 -14.10
C PRO A 176 -1.19 -1.79 -13.89
N TYR A 177 -1.94 -2.39 -14.81
CA TYR A 177 -2.26 -3.80 -14.90
C TYR A 177 -2.45 -4.18 -16.36
N LYS A 178 -2.54 -5.48 -16.67
CA LYS A 178 -2.86 -5.97 -18.02
C LYS A 178 -4.37 -6.05 -18.18
N SER A 179 -4.91 -5.27 -19.12
CA SER A 179 -6.33 -5.33 -19.49
C SER A 179 -6.69 -6.70 -20.07
N GLY A 180 -7.80 -7.27 -19.61
CA GLY A 180 -8.33 -8.56 -20.07
C GLY A 180 -9.39 -9.13 -19.12
N PRO A 181 -9.95 -10.32 -19.43
CA PRO A 181 -10.88 -11.00 -18.53
C PRO A 181 -10.25 -11.19 -17.14
N SER A 182 -11.01 -10.93 -16.07
CA SER A 182 -10.54 -11.12 -14.70
C SER A 182 -9.93 -12.50 -14.50
N CYS A 183 -8.74 -12.55 -13.88
CA CYS A 183 -7.94 -13.76 -13.68
C CYS A 183 -7.53 -14.51 -14.97
N GLY A 184 -7.58 -13.87 -16.15
CA GLY A 184 -7.22 -14.50 -17.42
C GLY A 184 -5.80 -15.07 -17.46
N ASP A 185 -4.87 -14.48 -16.70
CA ASP A 185 -3.46 -14.92 -16.60
C ASP A 185 -3.20 -15.84 -15.39
N CYS A 186 -4.21 -16.17 -14.58
CA CYS A 186 -4.08 -16.96 -13.35
C CYS A 186 -5.29 -17.87 -13.09
N ARG A 187 -5.78 -18.55 -14.13
CA ARG A 187 -7.04 -19.33 -14.09
C ARG A 187 -7.13 -20.34 -12.93
N HIS A 188 -6.01 -20.95 -12.55
CA HIS A 188 -5.93 -21.94 -11.46
C HIS A 188 -5.56 -21.34 -10.10
N ALA A 189 -5.38 -20.02 -10.02
CA ALA A 189 -4.97 -19.30 -8.82
C ALA A 189 -5.75 -17.97 -8.74
N CYS A 190 -7.07 -18.07 -8.74
CA CYS A 190 -7.98 -16.93 -8.73
C CYS A 190 -8.84 -16.96 -7.46
N ASP A 191 -8.89 -15.84 -6.75
CA ASP A 191 -9.79 -15.58 -5.63
C ASP A 191 -10.60 -14.32 -5.95
N ASN A 192 -11.86 -14.52 -6.36
CA ASN A 192 -12.82 -13.46 -6.65
C ASN A 192 -12.19 -12.30 -7.46
N LYS A 193 -11.86 -12.57 -8.74
CA LYS A 193 -11.22 -11.65 -9.70
C LYS A 193 -9.76 -11.23 -9.40
N LEU A 194 -9.12 -11.75 -8.34
CA LEU A 194 -7.72 -11.47 -8.02
C LEU A 194 -6.86 -12.73 -8.12
N CYS A 195 -5.67 -12.60 -8.69
CA CYS A 195 -4.66 -13.65 -8.76
C CYS A 195 -4.00 -13.90 -7.40
N THR A 196 -3.69 -15.15 -7.07
CA THR A 196 -3.09 -15.56 -5.78
C THR A 196 -1.73 -16.26 -5.92
N ASN A 197 -1.15 -16.23 -7.12
CA ASN A 197 0.12 -16.84 -7.51
C ASN A 197 1.20 -15.78 -7.84
N PRO A 198 1.66 -14.97 -6.87
CA PRO A 198 2.71 -13.98 -7.12
C PRO A 198 4.06 -14.65 -7.35
N CYS A 199 4.80 -14.20 -8.37
CA CYS A 199 6.21 -14.55 -8.53
C CYS A 199 7.02 -13.92 -7.40
N LYS A 200 7.77 -14.73 -6.65
CA LYS A 200 8.61 -14.25 -5.54
C LYS A 200 9.94 -13.65 -5.99
N HIS A 201 10.31 -13.87 -7.25
CA HIS A 201 11.50 -13.29 -7.86
C HIS A 201 11.19 -11.97 -8.55
N THR A 202 12.23 -11.16 -8.76
CA THR A 202 12.16 -9.92 -9.50
C THR A 202 13.13 -9.93 -10.67
N ASP A 203 12.66 -9.48 -11.83
CA ASP A 203 13.55 -9.12 -12.93
C ASP A 203 14.18 -7.75 -12.64
N LYS A 204 15.46 -7.61 -12.96
CA LYS A 204 16.19 -6.36 -12.87
C LYS A 204 15.85 -5.41 -14.01
N PHE A 205 15.51 -5.96 -15.18
CA PHE A 205 15.18 -5.19 -16.38
C PHE A 205 13.76 -5.44 -16.85
N ILE A 206 13.10 -4.38 -17.32
CA ILE A 206 11.70 -4.44 -17.80
C ILE A 206 11.58 -5.34 -19.05
N ASN A 207 12.62 -5.42 -19.88
CA ASN A 207 12.65 -6.23 -21.10
C ASN A 207 13.11 -7.69 -20.87
N CYS A 208 13.28 -8.14 -19.62
CA CYS A 208 13.63 -9.51 -19.32
C CYS A 208 12.74 -10.58 -19.96
N PRO A 209 11.39 -10.40 -20.07
CA PRO A 209 10.54 -11.33 -20.81
C PRO A 209 10.98 -11.54 -22.27
N ASP A 210 11.36 -10.47 -22.97
CA ASP A 210 11.78 -10.52 -24.37
C ASP A 210 13.20 -11.10 -24.51
N LEU A 211 14.09 -10.75 -23.57
CA LEU A 211 15.46 -11.29 -23.52
C LEU A 211 15.46 -12.80 -23.28
N VAL A 212 14.65 -13.29 -22.34
CA VAL A 212 14.54 -14.73 -22.06
C VAL A 212 13.94 -15.48 -23.24
N LYS A 213 12.97 -14.88 -23.96
CA LYS A 213 12.39 -15.48 -25.17
C LYS A 213 13.41 -15.63 -26.31
N SER A 214 14.31 -14.66 -26.46
CA SER A 214 15.31 -14.64 -27.54
C SER A 214 16.59 -15.41 -27.23
N GLN A 215 17.05 -15.39 -25.98
CA GLN A 215 18.36 -15.93 -25.58
C GLN A 215 18.29 -17.13 -24.64
N GLY A 216 17.10 -17.48 -24.13
CA GLY A 216 16.93 -18.48 -23.09
C GLY A 216 17.48 -18.04 -21.73
N CYS A 217 17.50 -18.98 -20.78
CA CYS A 217 17.92 -18.75 -19.39
C CYS A 217 19.27 -19.37 -19.02
N THR A 218 19.95 -19.99 -19.99
CA THR A 218 21.14 -20.82 -19.73
C THR A 218 22.40 -20.00 -19.46
N LYS A 219 22.43 -18.71 -19.84
CA LYS A 219 23.54 -17.82 -19.51
C LYS A 219 23.47 -17.39 -18.04
N GLN A 220 24.57 -17.48 -17.30
CA GLN A 220 24.62 -17.09 -15.87
C GLN A 220 24.07 -15.68 -15.61
N ASN A 221 24.38 -14.71 -16.48
CA ASN A 221 23.88 -13.34 -16.34
C ASN A 221 22.35 -13.25 -16.54
N MET A 222 21.77 -14.09 -17.40
CA MET A 222 20.32 -14.12 -17.61
C MET A 222 19.58 -14.65 -16.38
N LEU A 223 20.10 -15.71 -15.74
CA LEU A 223 19.49 -16.26 -14.54
C LEU A 223 19.59 -15.29 -13.34
N LYS A 224 20.62 -14.44 -13.31
CA LYS A 224 20.83 -13.42 -12.27
C LYS A 224 19.98 -12.17 -12.49
N ASP A 225 19.93 -11.64 -13.71
CA ASP A 225 19.27 -10.36 -14.00
C ASP A 225 17.79 -10.53 -14.38
N CYS A 226 17.38 -11.72 -14.88
CA CYS A 226 16.02 -12.02 -15.33
C CYS A 226 15.42 -13.24 -14.60
N THR A 227 15.69 -13.32 -13.29
CA THR A 227 15.30 -14.45 -12.43
C THR A 227 13.79 -14.73 -12.48
N ALA A 228 12.95 -13.70 -12.46
CA ALA A 228 11.50 -13.89 -12.51
C ALA A 228 11.07 -14.45 -13.86
N SER A 229 11.58 -13.88 -14.96
CA SER A 229 11.28 -14.39 -16.29
C SER A 229 11.81 -15.79 -16.55
N CYS A 230 12.89 -16.18 -15.89
CA CYS A 230 13.45 -17.52 -16.01
C CYS A 230 12.77 -18.58 -15.15
N LEU A 231 12.46 -18.25 -13.90
CA LEU A 231 11.99 -19.24 -12.92
C LEU A 231 10.47 -19.26 -12.76
N CYS A 232 9.79 -18.12 -12.91
CA CYS A 232 8.34 -18.04 -12.75
C CYS A 232 7.65 -18.35 -14.09
N LYS A 233 7.01 -19.51 -14.17
CA LYS A 233 6.34 -20.01 -15.39
C LYS A 233 4.84 -19.76 -15.36
N ASN A 234 4.24 -19.94 -14.19
CA ASN A 234 2.80 -19.88 -14.01
C ASN A 234 2.37 -18.74 -13.09
N GLU A 235 3.32 -18.06 -12.46
CA GLU A 235 3.12 -16.98 -11.52
C GLU A 235 3.04 -15.61 -12.20
N ILE A 236 2.32 -14.68 -11.58
CA ILE A 236 2.27 -13.29 -12.03
C ILE A 236 3.60 -12.60 -11.69
N LYS A 237 4.29 -12.11 -12.72
CA LYS A 237 5.59 -11.43 -12.65
C LYS A 237 5.50 -10.00 -13.13
#